data_AF-A0A6L8H9L0-F1
#
_entry.id   AF-A0A6L8H9L0-F1
#
_cell.length_a   1.000
_cell.length_b   1.000
_cell.length_c   1.000
_cell.angle_alpha   90.00
_cell.angle_beta   90.00
_cell.angle_gamma   90.00
#
_symmetry.space_group_name_H-M   'P 1'
#
loop_
_entity.id
_entity.type
_entity.pdbx_description
1 polymer ?
#
loop_
_entity_poly.entity_id
_entity_poly.type
_entity_poly.pdbx_seq_one_letter_code
_entity_poly.pdbx_strand_id
1 'polypeptide(L)'
;RRGVGEAGAGLGAEIAEGWSLVGGGTFPDARLPSAVIRLDAGEDADAWLAVLRAHDPPVVARSRKGQVVIDLRTVAPREDGIVAAALRSIGVKILPGG
;
A
#
# COMPACT_ATOMS: atom_id res chain seq x y z
N ARG A 1 -17.19 -28.73 -8.67
CA ARG A 1 -17.12 -28.27 -10.09
C ARG A 1 -16.94 -26.76 -10.05
N ARG A 2 -16.04 -26.24 -10.90
CA ARG A 2 -15.41 -24.90 -10.84
C ARG A 2 -16.42 -23.76 -10.97
N GLY A 3 -16.10 -22.62 -10.35
CA GLY A 3 -16.83 -21.37 -10.52
C GLY A 3 -16.20 -20.16 -9.81
N VAL A 4 -14.87 -20.10 -9.70
CA VAL A 4 -14.16 -18.84 -9.43
C VAL A 4 -14.16 -18.08 -10.76
N GLY A 5 -15.20 -17.26 -10.95
CA GLY A 5 -15.34 -16.40 -12.11
C GLY A 5 -14.54 -15.12 -11.89
N GLU A 6 -13.65 -14.84 -12.85
CA GLU A 6 -13.10 -13.51 -13.16
C GLU A 6 -12.15 -12.89 -12.11
N ALA A 7 -11.00 -13.54 -11.88
CA ALA A 7 -9.77 -12.84 -11.52
C ALA A 7 -9.28 -12.02 -12.73
N GLY A 8 -9.86 -10.83 -12.92
CA GLY A 8 -9.77 -10.10 -14.18
C GLY A 8 -10.01 -8.60 -14.10
N ALA A 9 -9.59 -7.93 -13.02
CA ALA A 9 -9.43 -6.48 -12.99
C ALA A 9 -8.16 -6.19 -12.20
N GLY A 10 -7.18 -5.52 -12.81
CA GLY A 10 -5.89 -5.26 -12.16
C GLY A 10 -6.12 -4.63 -10.79
N LEU A 11 -5.57 -5.23 -9.74
CA LEU A 11 -5.55 -4.68 -8.39
C LEU A 11 -4.91 -3.29 -8.50
N GLY A 12 -5.76 -2.27 -8.54
CA GLY A 12 -5.38 -0.90 -8.84
C GLY A 12 -4.79 -0.27 -7.59
N ALA A 13 -3.57 0.25 -7.70
CA ALA A 13 -3.05 1.15 -6.69
C ALA A 13 -3.67 2.53 -6.89
N GLU A 14 -4.40 3.03 -5.90
CA GLU A 14 -4.93 4.39 -5.90
C GLU A 14 -4.03 5.30 -5.07
N ILE A 15 -3.55 6.39 -5.66
CA ILE A 15 -2.94 7.48 -4.90
C ILE A 15 -4.08 8.34 -4.37
N ALA A 16 -4.28 8.29 -3.06
CA ALA A 16 -5.32 9.07 -2.39
C ALA A 16 -4.69 10.08 -1.44
N GLU A 17 -5.37 11.21 -1.24
CA GLU A 17 -5.07 12.07 -0.10
C GLU A 17 -5.36 11.28 1.20
N GLY A 18 -4.32 11.08 1.98
CA GLY A 18 -4.35 10.38 3.25
C GLY A 18 -3.92 11.27 4.40
N TRP A 19 -4.06 10.71 5.59
CA TRP A 19 -3.62 11.34 6.83
C TRP A 19 -2.67 10.37 7.51
N SER A 20 -1.49 10.86 7.88
CA SER A 20 -0.57 10.12 8.76
C SER A 20 -0.82 10.53 10.19
N LEU A 21 -0.87 9.55 11.10
CA LEU A 21 -0.76 9.82 12.53
C LEU A 21 0.72 9.96 12.86
N VAL A 22 1.12 11.10 13.41
CA VAL A 22 2.46 11.28 14.00
C VAL A 22 2.46 10.54 15.34
N GLY A 23 3.15 9.41 15.45
CA GLY A 23 3.16 8.61 16.68
C GLY A 23 4.43 8.78 17.50
N GLY A 24 4.31 9.21 18.76
CA GLY A 24 5.34 9.01 19.80
C GLY A 24 5.26 9.87 21.06
N GLY A 25 4.54 10.99 21.08
CA GLY A 25 4.48 11.88 22.26
C GLY A 25 3.46 13.01 22.13
N THR A 26 2.75 13.28 23.24
CA THR A 26 1.85 14.40 23.64
C THR A 26 0.94 15.13 22.61
N PHE A 27 0.92 14.78 21.33
CA PHE A 27 0.07 15.41 20.30
C PHE A 27 -0.66 14.36 19.44
N PRO A 28 -1.74 13.74 19.97
CA PRO A 28 -2.45 12.64 19.29
C PRO A 28 -3.28 13.07 18.07
N ASP A 29 -3.54 14.37 17.87
CA ASP A 29 -4.49 14.87 16.86
C ASP A 29 -3.86 15.57 15.63
N ALA A 30 -2.53 15.56 15.50
CA ALA A 30 -1.87 16.15 14.34
C ALA A 30 -2.00 15.24 13.10
N ARG A 31 -3.13 15.34 12.38
CA ARG A 31 -3.31 14.74 11.06
C ARG A 31 -2.54 15.57 10.04
N LEU A 32 -1.38 15.08 9.63
CA LEU A 32 -0.63 15.71 8.55
C LEU A 32 -1.17 15.18 7.20
N PRO A 33 -1.48 16.07 6.24
CA PRO A 33 -1.76 15.66 4.88
C PRO A 33 -0.58 14.83 4.35
N SER A 34 -0.87 13.65 3.82
CA SER A 34 0.13 12.79 3.20
C SER A 34 -0.45 12.13 1.96
N ALA A 35 0.35 12.04 0.89
CA ALA A 35 0.01 11.18 -0.23
C ALA A 35 0.18 9.72 0.22
N VAL A 36 -0.88 8.91 0.08
CA VAL A 36 -0.84 7.49 0.43
C VAL A 36 -1.20 6.65 -0.78
N ILE A 37 -0.52 5.52 -0.95
CA ILE A 37 -0.97 4.47 -1.86
C ILE A 37 -1.93 3.58 -1.08
N ARG A 38 -3.15 3.44 -1.59
CA ARG A 38 -4.15 2.50 -1.07
C ARG A 38 -4.32 1.35 -2.04
N LEU A 39 -4.33 0.14 -1.49
CA LEU A 39 -4.60 -1.08 -2.21
C LEU A 39 -5.78 -1.76 -1.53
N ASP A 40 -6.83 -2.08 -2.29
CA ASP A 40 -7.91 -2.92 -1.80
C ASP A 40 -7.45 -4.38 -1.81
N ALA A 41 -7.17 -4.90 -0.62
CA ALA A 41 -6.61 -6.23 -0.44
C ALA A 41 -7.63 -7.22 0.15
N GLY A 42 -8.81 -6.76 0.59
CA GLY A 42 -9.81 -7.61 1.23
C GLY A 42 -9.23 -8.52 2.32
N GLU A 43 -9.39 -9.83 2.13
CA GLU A 43 -8.86 -10.89 2.99
C GLU A 43 -7.34 -11.13 2.83
N ASP A 44 -6.74 -10.68 1.73
CA ASP A 44 -5.31 -10.84 1.44
C ASP A 44 -4.41 -9.78 2.11
N ALA A 45 -4.99 -8.82 2.83
CA ALA A 45 -4.27 -7.68 3.41
C ALA A 45 -3.06 -8.12 4.25
N ASP A 46 -3.23 -9.11 5.13
CA ASP A 46 -2.14 -9.61 5.97
C ASP A 46 -1.07 -10.38 5.17
N ALA A 47 -1.49 -11.13 4.16
CA ALA A 47 -0.57 -11.84 3.26
C ALA A 47 0.28 -10.85 2.46
N TRP A 48 -0.32 -9.78 1.93
CA TRP A 48 0.40 -8.73 1.22
C TRP A 48 1.37 -7.99 2.13
N LEU A 49 0.97 -7.66 3.37
CA LEU A 49 1.86 -7.06 4.35
C LEU A 49 3.07 -7.94 4.65
N ALA A 50 2.88 -9.26 4.75
CA ALA A 50 3.99 -10.19 4.97
C ALA A 50 4.96 -10.20 3.77
N VAL A 51 4.45 -10.23 2.54
CA VAL A 51 5.28 -10.17 1.33
C VAL A 51 6.03 -8.85 1.22
N LEU A 52 5.37 -7.71 1.47
CA LEU A 52 6.00 -6.38 1.43
C LEU A 52 7.13 -6.26 2.46
N ARG A 53 6.94 -6.81 3.68
CA ARG A 53 7.99 -6.83 4.73
C ARG A 53 9.16 -7.76 4.40
N ALA A 54 8.91 -8.80 3.60
CA ALA A 54 9.94 -9.72 3.13
C ALA A 54 10.64 -9.27 1.84
N HIS A 55 10.20 -8.15 1.23
CA HIS A 55 10.88 -7.55 0.09
C HIS A 55 12.28 -7.05 0.49
N ASP A 56 13.17 -6.93 -0.49
CA ASP A 56 14.50 -6.35 -0.28
C ASP A 56 14.70 -5.19 -1.27
N PRO A 57 14.71 -3.92 -0.81
CA PRO A 57 14.54 -3.48 0.58
C PRO A 57 13.11 -3.66 1.15
N PRO A 58 12.94 -3.85 2.48
CA PRO A 58 11.63 -4.10 3.07
C PRO A 58 10.72 -2.87 2.99
N VAL A 59 9.46 -3.10 2.58
CA VAL A 59 8.43 -2.05 2.51
C VAL A 59 7.44 -2.24 3.65
N VAL A 60 7.41 -1.28 4.58
CA VAL A 60 6.49 -1.31 5.73
C VAL A 60 5.22 -0.55 5.37
N ALA A 61 4.12 -1.28 5.26
CA ALA A 61 2.78 -0.75 5.08
C ALA A 61 1.90 -1.06 6.30
N ARG A 62 0.72 -0.44 6.38
CA ARG A 62 -0.28 -0.71 7.43
C ARG A 62 -1.59 -1.18 6.81
N SER A 63 -2.28 -2.11 7.47
CA SER A 63 -3.65 -2.47 7.10
C SER A 63 -4.67 -1.56 7.77
N ARG A 64 -5.76 -1.23 7.08
CA ARG A 64 -6.91 -0.51 7.64
C ARG A 64 -8.18 -0.93 6.92
N LYS A 65 -9.09 -1.63 7.61
CA LYS A 65 -10.38 -2.09 7.07
C LYS A 65 -10.26 -2.87 5.74
N GLY A 66 -9.34 -3.84 5.67
CA GLY A 66 -9.11 -4.64 4.45
C GLY A 66 -8.26 -3.94 3.38
N GLN A 67 -7.79 -2.72 3.64
CA GLN A 67 -6.91 -1.99 2.72
C GLN A 67 -5.47 -2.04 3.21
N VAL A 68 -4.51 -2.16 2.29
CA VAL A 68 -3.09 -1.93 2.56
C VAL A 68 -2.76 -0.49 2.20
N VAL A 69 -2.14 0.23 3.12
CA VAL A 69 -1.81 1.66 2.98
C VAL A 69 -0.32 1.87 3.15
N ILE A 70 0.30 2.46 2.12
CA ILE A 70 1.70 2.89 2.12
C ILE A 70 1.74 4.41 2.23
N ASP A 71 2.53 4.93 3.14
CA ASP A 71 2.63 6.36 3.41
C ASP A 71 3.82 6.95 2.64
N LEU A 72 3.57 7.71 1.56
CA LEU A 72 4.65 8.16 0.68
C LEU A 72 5.54 9.22 1.33
N ARG A 73 5.08 9.89 2.39
CA ARG A 73 5.95 10.83 3.13
C ARG A 73 7.16 10.16 3.78
N THR A 74 7.11 8.85 4.02
CA THR A 74 8.23 8.06 4.58
C THR A 74 9.07 7.42 3.50
N VAL A 75 8.73 7.63 2.23
CA VAL A 75 9.42 7.11 1.05
C VAL A 75 10.12 8.28 0.39
N ALA A 76 11.45 8.23 0.26
CA ALA A 76 12.17 9.24 -0.51
C ALA A 76 11.87 9.05 -2.01
N PRO A 77 11.85 10.11 -2.85
CA PRO A 77 11.55 9.97 -4.29
C PRO A 77 12.44 8.96 -5.05
N ARG A 78 13.68 8.75 -4.59
CA ARG A 78 14.59 7.74 -5.16
C ARG A 78 14.16 6.29 -4.86
N GLU A 79 13.31 6.10 -3.87
CA GLU A 79 12.81 4.81 -3.39
C GLU A 79 11.47 4.43 -4.06
N ASP A 80 10.90 5.29 -4.90
CA ASP A 80 9.68 5.01 -5.66
C ASP A 80 9.80 3.71 -6.48
N GLY A 81 10.99 3.44 -7.02
CA GLY A 81 11.29 2.20 -7.74
C GLY A 81 11.22 0.94 -6.87
N ILE A 82 11.61 1.05 -5.59
CA ILE A 82 11.54 -0.03 -4.61
C ILE A 82 10.07 -0.32 -4.28
N VAL A 83 9.29 0.73 -3.99
CA VAL A 83 7.86 0.59 -3.71
C VAL A 83 7.13 -0.01 -4.92
N ALA A 84 7.42 0.45 -6.13
CA ALA A 84 6.85 -0.11 -7.34
C ALA A 84 7.23 -1.58 -7.56
N ALA A 85 8.47 -1.99 -7.24
CA ALA A 85 8.90 -3.38 -7.31
C ALA A 85 8.18 -4.26 -6.27
N ALA A 86 8.06 -3.78 -5.03
CA ALA A 86 7.35 -4.47 -3.98
C ALA A 86 5.86 -4.66 -4.32
N LEU A 87 5.19 -3.63 -4.84
CA LEU A 87 3.79 -3.71 -5.29
C LEU A 87 3.61 -4.73 -6.42
N ARG A 88 4.54 -4.79 -7.38
CA ARG A 88 4.51 -5.82 -8.44
C ARG A 88 4.62 -7.24 -7.88
N SER A 89 5.37 -7.46 -6.80
CA SER A 89 5.53 -8.78 -6.19
C SER A 89 4.25 -9.35 -5.55
N ILE A 90 3.30 -8.49 -5.18
CA ILE A 90 1.98 -8.88 -4.66
C ILE A 90 0.88 -8.86 -5.75
N GLY A 91 1.27 -8.76 -7.02
CA GLY A 91 0.33 -8.82 -8.15
C GLY A 91 -0.43 -7.51 -8.42
N VAL A 92 -0.05 -6.41 -7.76
CA VAL A 92 -0.63 -5.08 -8.00
C VAL A 92 -0.08 -4.52 -9.31
N LYS A 93 -0.98 -4.09 -10.20
CA LYS A 93 -0.61 -3.39 -11.42
C LYS A 93 -0.59 -1.90 -11.13
N ILE A 94 0.59 -1.30 -11.26
CA ILE A 94 0.72 0.15 -11.25
C ILE A 94 0.35 0.64 -12.64
N LEU A 95 -0.81 1.28 -12.75
CA LEU A 95 -1.20 1.95 -13.99
C LEU A 95 -0.34 3.23 -14.09
N PRO A 96 0.31 3.51 -15.23
CA PRO A 96 0.92 4.81 -15.44
C PRO A 96 -0.18 5.85 -15.33
N GLY A 97 0.00 6.82 -14.42
CA GLY A 97 -0.93 7.93 -14.27
C GLY A 97 -1.12 8.62 -15.62
N GLY A 98 -2.38 8.80 -16.01
CA GLY A 98 -2.75 9.63 -17.16
C GLY A 98 -2.45 11.10 -16.90
#